data_AF-A0A2T4JC32-F1
#
_entry.id   AF-A0A2T4JC32-F1
#
_cell.length_a   1.000
_cell.length_b   1.000
_cell.length_c   1.000
_cell.angle_alpha   90.00
_cell.angle_beta   90.00
_cell.angle_gamma   90.00
#
_symmetry.space_group_name_H-M   'P 1'
#
loop_
_entity.id
_entity.type
_entity.pdbx_description
1 polymer ?
#
loop_
_entity_poly.entity_id
_entity_poly.type
_entity_poly.pdbx_seq_one_letter_code
_entity_poly.pdbx_strand_id
1 'polypeptide(L)'
;MTRSALVVGATGIQGSAIARQLVEQGWTVHGLSRTPGAQPGVSPVAADLLDPAALATALQGIAPTHVFLTSWLRMATEAENIRVNAAMVRNLFDALRPAGSVRHAALVTGLKHYLGPFEAYGKGSLPQTPFREEQGRLEVDNFYYAQEDELFAAAGQ
;
A
#
# COMPACT_ATOMS: atom_id res chain seq x y z
N MET A 1 -10.62 23.36 -4.12
CA MET A 1 -10.16 22.50 -2.99
C MET A 1 -8.83 21.89 -3.39
N THR A 2 -7.78 22.13 -2.61
CA THR A 2 -6.47 21.49 -2.84
C THR A 2 -6.60 20.01 -2.50
N ARG A 3 -6.20 19.13 -3.40
CA ARG A 3 -6.26 17.68 -3.17
C ARG A 3 -5.11 17.28 -2.25
N SER A 4 -5.37 16.38 -1.30
CA SER A 4 -4.38 15.88 -0.34
C SER A 4 -4.14 14.39 -0.52
N ALA A 5 -2.87 13.98 -0.48
CA ALA A 5 -2.44 12.60 -0.67
C ALA A 5 -1.52 12.12 0.46
N LEU A 6 -1.68 10.85 0.84
CA LEU A 6 -0.73 10.11 1.65
C LEU A 6 -0.03 9.06 0.78
N VAL A 7 1.29 9.16 0.65
CA VAL A 7 2.12 8.22 -0.08
C VAL A 7 2.84 7.30 0.92
N VAL A 8 2.48 6.04 0.94
CA VAL A 8 2.98 5.04 1.89
C VAL A 8 4.14 4.26 1.27
N GLY A 9 5.31 4.32 1.89
CA GLY A 9 6.57 3.92 1.27
C GLY A 9 7.17 5.04 0.42
N ALA A 10 7.04 6.30 0.84
CA ALA A 10 7.46 7.48 0.07
C ALA A 10 8.96 7.53 -0.29
N THR A 11 9.81 6.79 0.42
CA THR A 11 11.25 6.67 0.10
C THR A 11 11.56 5.54 -0.89
N GLY A 12 10.57 4.73 -1.27
CA GLY A 12 10.71 3.64 -2.24
C GLY A 12 10.69 4.13 -3.69
N ILE A 13 11.00 3.22 -4.63
CA ILE A 13 11.11 3.50 -6.07
C ILE A 13 9.83 4.16 -6.61
N GLN A 14 8.68 3.54 -6.38
CA GLN A 14 7.39 4.06 -6.87
C GLN A 14 6.89 5.22 -6.00
N GLY A 15 7.00 5.11 -4.67
CA GLY A 15 6.54 6.14 -3.74
C GLY A 15 7.20 7.50 -3.98
N SER A 16 8.52 7.52 -4.16
CA SER A 16 9.25 8.78 -4.44
C SER A 16 8.84 9.42 -5.77
N ALA A 17 8.61 8.61 -6.82
CA ALA A 17 8.15 9.10 -8.10
C ALA A 17 6.72 9.67 -8.03
N ILE A 18 5.82 8.97 -7.33
CA ILE A 18 4.44 9.43 -7.10
C ILE A 18 4.42 10.72 -6.28
N ALA A 19 5.17 10.77 -5.18
CA ALA A 19 5.21 11.94 -4.31
C ALA A 19 5.68 13.19 -5.07
N ARG A 20 6.78 13.07 -5.84
CA ARG A 20 7.27 14.15 -6.70
C ARG A 20 6.22 14.62 -7.70
N GLN A 21 5.59 13.69 -8.41
CA GLN A 21 4.57 14.02 -9.41
C GLN A 21 3.34 14.71 -8.81
N LEU A 22 2.90 14.29 -7.62
CA LEU A 22 1.77 14.92 -6.93
C LEU A 22 2.12 16.35 -6.46
N VAL A 23 3.34 16.58 -5.96
CA VAL A 23 3.84 17.91 -5.62
C VAL A 23 3.88 18.82 -6.85
N GLU A 24 4.40 18.34 -7.99
CA GLU A 24 4.43 19.08 -9.26
C GLU A 24 3.02 19.46 -9.75
N GLN A 25 2.01 18.65 -9.41
CA GLN A 25 0.60 18.92 -9.70
C GLN A 25 -0.10 19.80 -8.65
N GLY A 26 0.64 20.32 -7.65
CA GLY A 26 0.10 21.22 -6.63
C GLY A 26 -0.74 20.53 -5.55
N TRP A 27 -0.56 19.23 -5.33
CA TRP A 27 -1.19 18.52 -4.22
C TRP A 27 -0.48 18.80 -2.90
N THR A 28 -1.22 18.71 -1.79
CA THR A 28 -0.62 18.55 -0.47
C THR A 28 -0.21 17.09 -0.31
N VAL A 29 1.08 16.81 -0.07
CA VAL A 29 1.60 15.44 -0.04
C VAL A 29 2.21 15.14 1.32
N HIS A 30 1.72 14.08 1.96
CA HIS A 30 2.33 13.47 3.12
C HIS A 30 3.05 12.19 2.70
N GLY A 31 4.31 12.03 3.11
CA GLY A 31 5.13 10.87 2.78
C GLY A 31 5.39 9.99 3.99
N LEU A 32 4.77 8.82 4.06
CA LEU A 32 4.94 7.87 5.16
C LEU A 32 6.08 6.90 4.89
N SER A 33 7.02 6.81 5.83
CA SER A 33 8.04 5.75 5.89
C SER A 33 8.61 5.63 7.31
N ARG A 34 9.27 4.50 7.61
CA ARG A 34 9.95 4.31 8.92
C ARG A 34 11.08 5.32 9.14
N THR A 35 11.80 5.66 8.08
CA THR A 35 12.91 6.61 8.10
C THR A 35 12.71 7.62 6.97
N PRO A 36 11.91 8.68 7.20
CA PRO A 36 11.66 9.69 6.18
C PRO A 36 12.95 10.39 5.74
N GLY A 37 13.12 10.55 4.43
CA GLY A 37 14.17 11.37 3.84
C GLY A 37 13.64 12.76 3.47
N ALA A 38 14.55 13.71 3.25
CA ALA A 38 14.18 15.01 2.71
C ALA A 38 13.64 14.88 1.28
N GLN A 39 12.42 15.35 1.05
CA GLN A 39 11.78 15.41 -0.26
C GLN A 39 11.07 16.76 -0.40
N PRO A 40 11.49 17.63 -1.36
CA PRO A 40 10.88 18.95 -1.53
C PRO A 40 9.36 18.87 -1.75
N GLY A 41 8.61 19.67 -0.99
CA GLY A 41 7.14 19.73 -1.07
C GLY A 41 6.39 18.56 -0.43
N VAL A 42 7.10 17.58 0.15
CA VAL A 42 6.49 16.44 0.85
C VAL A 42 6.64 16.63 2.36
N SER A 43 5.52 16.59 3.09
CA SER A 43 5.53 16.57 4.55
C SER A 43 5.85 15.15 5.05
N PRO A 44 6.97 14.94 5.78
CA PRO A 44 7.36 13.60 6.22
C PRO A 44 6.44 13.09 7.34
N VAL A 45 6.10 11.81 7.29
CA VAL A 45 5.39 11.08 8.35
C VAL A 45 6.23 9.87 8.74
N ALA A 46 6.81 9.91 9.94
CA ALA A 46 7.61 8.80 10.47
C ALA A 46 6.69 7.82 11.22
N ALA A 47 6.48 6.63 10.67
CA ALA A 47 5.70 5.58 11.32
C ALA A 47 6.08 4.20 10.78
N ASP A 48 5.89 3.17 11.62
CA ASP A 48 5.88 1.78 11.20
C ASP A 48 4.43 1.31 11.01
N LEU A 49 4.13 0.69 9.87
CA LEU A 49 2.80 0.15 9.58
C LEU A 49 2.45 -1.05 10.46
N LEU A 50 3.43 -1.65 11.12
CA LEU A 50 3.25 -2.74 12.08
C LEU A 50 3.11 -2.27 13.53
N ASP A 51 3.16 -0.95 13.80
CA ASP A 51 2.89 -0.36 15.10
C ASP A 51 1.61 0.50 15.04
N PRO A 52 0.42 -0.07 15.33
CA PRO A 52 -0.85 0.64 15.24
C PRO A 52 -0.92 1.90 16.12
N ALA A 53 -0.28 1.88 17.29
CA ALA A 53 -0.32 3.01 18.23
C ALA A 53 0.54 4.18 17.73
N ALA A 54 1.75 3.89 17.25
CA ALA A 54 2.59 4.90 16.62
C ALA A 54 1.96 5.43 15.34
N LEU A 55 1.33 4.56 14.54
CA LEU A 55 0.66 4.94 13.29
C LEU A 55 -0.54 5.86 13.53
N ALA A 56 -1.40 5.54 14.50
CA ALA A 56 -2.52 6.38 14.89
C ALA A 56 -2.06 7.78 15.37
N THR A 57 -0.97 7.82 16.14
CA THR A 57 -0.37 9.08 16.61
C THR A 57 0.20 9.89 15.44
N ALA A 58 0.97 9.26 14.56
CA ALA A 58 1.63 9.92 13.43
C ALA A 58 0.64 10.44 12.37
N LEU A 59 -0.53 9.81 12.24
CA LEU A 59 -1.58 10.20 11.31
C LEU A 59 -2.64 11.13 11.93
N GLN A 60 -2.51 11.49 13.21
CA GLN A 60 -3.44 12.40 13.85
C GLN A 60 -3.47 13.76 13.14
N GLY A 61 -4.68 14.20 12.73
CA GLY A 61 -4.87 15.46 12.02
C GLY A 61 -4.50 15.42 10.53
N ILE A 62 -4.01 14.29 10.01
CA ILE A 62 -3.75 14.09 8.59
C ILE A 62 -5.02 13.49 7.96
N ALA A 63 -5.65 14.24 7.04
CA ALA A 63 -6.89 13.88 6.39
C ALA A 63 -6.71 13.77 4.86
N PRO A 64 -6.00 12.73 4.36
CA PRO A 64 -5.73 12.59 2.95
C PRO A 64 -6.98 12.13 2.21
N THR A 65 -7.21 12.72 1.04
CA THR A 65 -8.29 12.25 0.14
C THR A 65 -7.89 11.06 -0.71
N HIS A 66 -6.59 10.90 -0.96
CA HIS A 66 -6.04 9.83 -1.78
C HIS A 66 -4.90 9.14 -1.04
N VAL A 67 -4.87 7.80 -1.07
CA VAL A 67 -3.79 7.01 -0.46
C VAL A 67 -3.12 6.18 -1.55
N PHE A 68 -1.79 6.27 -1.63
CA PHE A 68 -0.98 5.45 -2.54
C PHE A 68 -0.12 4.49 -1.72
N LEU A 69 -0.44 3.19 -1.77
CA LEU A 69 0.25 2.14 -1.03
C LEU A 69 1.31 1.52 -1.94
N THR A 70 2.58 1.91 -1.74
CA THR A 70 3.72 1.44 -2.54
C THR A 70 4.75 0.70 -1.69
N SER A 71 4.32 0.04 -0.61
CA SER A 71 5.21 -0.63 0.34
C SER A 71 4.75 -2.05 0.63
N TRP A 72 5.72 -2.93 0.89
CA TRP A 72 5.54 -4.31 1.33
C TRP A 72 6.76 -4.71 2.16
N LEU A 73 6.64 -5.78 2.94
CA LEU A 73 7.73 -6.39 3.69
C LEU A 73 7.94 -7.83 3.24
N ARG A 74 9.21 -8.18 2.97
CA ARG A 74 9.61 -9.54 2.67
C ARG A 74 9.80 -10.34 3.95
N MET A 75 9.15 -11.50 4.02
CA MET A 75 9.27 -12.50 5.08
C MET A 75 9.89 -13.80 4.53
N ALA A 76 10.15 -14.76 5.42
CA ALA A 76 10.79 -16.03 5.07
C ALA A 76 9.85 -16.99 4.33
N THR A 77 8.55 -16.93 4.63
CA THR A 77 7.52 -17.76 4.03
C THR A 77 6.36 -16.93 3.48
N GLU A 78 5.61 -17.47 2.51
CA GLU A 78 4.44 -16.78 1.99
C GLU A 78 3.33 -16.62 3.05
N ALA A 79 3.17 -17.58 3.95
CA ALA A 79 2.26 -17.47 5.08
C ALA A 79 2.60 -16.26 5.98
N GLU A 80 3.90 -16.02 6.24
CA GLU A 80 4.33 -14.82 6.95
C GLU A 80 4.18 -13.55 6.12
N ASN A 81 4.43 -13.60 4.80
CA ASN A 81 4.18 -12.47 3.91
C ASN A 81 2.70 -12.06 3.98
N ILE A 82 1.77 -13.02 3.94
CA ILE A 82 0.33 -12.78 4.09
C ILE A 82 0.04 -12.11 5.43
N ARG A 83 0.46 -12.72 6.54
CA ARG A 83 0.20 -12.21 7.89
C ARG A 83 0.68 -10.77 8.05
N VAL A 84 1.91 -10.48 7.60
CA VAL A 84 2.56 -9.18 7.80
C VAL A 84 2.00 -8.13 6.84
N ASN A 85 1.91 -8.42 5.54
CA ASN A 85 1.50 -7.42 4.56
C ASN A 85 0.00 -7.11 4.62
N ALA A 86 -0.84 -8.07 5.00
CA ALA A 86 -2.25 -7.82 5.31
C ALA A 86 -2.38 -6.87 6.53
N ALA A 87 -1.66 -7.15 7.62
CA ALA A 87 -1.68 -6.31 8.81
C ALA A 87 -1.24 -4.87 8.50
N MET A 88 -0.24 -4.66 7.65
CA MET A 88 0.19 -3.32 7.24
C MET A 88 -0.94 -2.51 6.57
N VAL A 89 -1.73 -3.14 5.69
CA VAL A 89 -2.87 -2.50 5.01
C VAL A 89 -3.98 -2.22 6.02
N ARG A 90 -4.34 -3.21 6.84
CA ARG A 90 -5.37 -3.07 7.87
C ARG A 90 -5.08 -1.93 8.83
N ASN A 91 -3.88 -1.93 9.42
CA ASN A 91 -3.46 -0.92 10.39
C ASN A 91 -3.48 0.48 9.80
N LEU A 92 -3.06 0.64 8.54
CA LEU A 92 -3.10 1.93 7.83
C LEU A 92 -4.53 2.47 7.74
N PHE A 93 -5.47 1.66 7.25
CA PHE A 93 -6.83 2.12 7.07
C PHE A 93 -7.56 2.30 8.39
N ASP A 94 -7.28 1.49 9.41
CA ASP A 94 -7.80 1.70 10.76
C ASP A 94 -7.30 3.02 11.37
N ALA A 95 -6.05 3.40 11.14
CA ALA A 95 -5.51 4.68 11.60
C ALA A 95 -6.08 5.90 10.82
N LEU A 96 -6.43 5.73 9.54
CA LEU A 96 -7.04 6.79 8.71
C LEU A 96 -8.54 6.93 8.91
N ARG A 97 -9.21 5.86 9.35
CA ARG A 97 -10.67 5.78 9.51
C ARG A 97 -11.28 6.94 10.30
N PRO A 98 -10.72 7.40 11.44
CA PRO A 98 -11.33 8.50 12.20
C PRO A 98 -11.44 9.81 11.41
N ALA A 99 -10.56 10.04 10.43
CA ALA A 99 -10.60 11.25 9.60
C ALA A 99 -11.72 11.22 8.55
N GLY A 100 -12.24 10.04 8.19
CA GLY A 100 -13.35 9.86 7.23
C GLY A 100 -13.14 10.56 5.88
N SER A 101 -11.89 10.79 5.48
CA SER A 101 -11.54 11.70 4.38
C SER A 101 -11.10 11.00 3.10
N VAL A 102 -10.74 9.72 3.19
CA VAL A 102 -10.25 8.92 2.06
C VAL A 102 -11.36 8.72 1.04
N ARG A 103 -11.09 9.09 -0.21
CA ARG A 103 -12.00 8.94 -1.36
C ARG A 103 -11.48 7.95 -2.39
N HIS A 104 -10.18 7.71 -2.40
CA HIS A 104 -9.52 6.79 -3.31
C HIS A 104 -8.28 6.20 -2.67
N ALA A 105 -8.04 4.93 -2.95
CA ALA A 105 -6.81 4.24 -2.57
C ALA A 105 -6.29 3.44 -3.76
N ALA A 106 -4.99 3.55 -4.00
CA ALA A 106 -4.27 2.78 -5.01
C ALA A 106 -3.26 1.87 -4.31
N LEU A 107 -3.44 0.55 -4.46
CA LEU A 107 -2.52 -0.46 -3.96
C LEU A 107 -1.65 -0.97 -5.10
N VAL A 108 -0.34 -0.93 -4.90
CA VAL A 108 0.62 -1.48 -5.86
C VAL A 108 0.95 -2.93 -5.51
N THR A 109 0.63 -3.85 -6.42
CA THR A 109 1.01 -5.27 -6.37
C THR A 109 2.03 -5.60 -7.46
N GLY A 110 1.74 -6.53 -8.38
CA GLY A 110 2.60 -6.85 -9.52
C GLY A 110 2.34 -8.22 -10.16
N LEU A 111 3.21 -8.61 -11.08
CA LEU A 111 3.05 -9.82 -11.92
C LEU A 111 2.96 -11.14 -11.15
N LYS A 112 3.43 -11.20 -9.90
CA LYS A 112 3.21 -12.37 -9.03
C LYS A 112 1.73 -12.66 -8.77
N HIS A 113 0.82 -11.73 -9.05
CA HIS A 113 -0.62 -12.03 -9.08
C HIS A 113 -0.93 -13.20 -10.03
N TYR A 114 -0.27 -13.23 -11.20
CA TYR A 114 -0.47 -14.24 -12.26
C TYR A 114 0.55 -15.38 -12.22
N LEU A 115 1.65 -15.20 -11.48
CA LEU A 115 2.80 -16.12 -11.45
C LEU A 115 2.99 -16.85 -10.11
N GLY A 116 2.22 -16.47 -9.09
CA GLY A 116 2.35 -17.02 -7.74
C GLY A 116 3.49 -16.39 -6.91
N PRO A 117 3.60 -16.78 -5.63
CA PRO A 117 4.60 -16.30 -4.69
C PRO A 117 6.00 -16.80 -5.05
N PHE A 118 7.04 -16.31 -4.36
CA PHE A 118 8.42 -16.72 -4.65
C PHE A 118 8.63 -18.25 -4.57
N GLU A 119 7.98 -18.92 -3.63
CA GLU A 119 8.11 -20.38 -3.41
C GLU A 119 7.50 -21.22 -4.55
N ALA A 120 6.48 -20.68 -5.21
CA ALA A 120 5.71 -21.33 -6.27
C ALA A 120 5.81 -20.59 -7.62
N TYR A 121 6.80 -19.72 -7.78
CA TYR A 121 6.89 -18.82 -8.93
C TYR A 121 6.95 -19.58 -10.25
N GLY A 122 5.95 -19.37 -11.11
CA GLY A 122 5.85 -20.01 -12.41
C GLY A 122 5.56 -21.51 -12.37
N LYS A 123 5.08 -22.05 -11.24
CA LYS A 123 4.71 -23.47 -11.10
C LYS A 123 3.20 -23.66 -11.20
N GLY A 124 2.78 -24.86 -11.59
CA GLY A 124 1.37 -25.23 -11.69
C GLY A 124 0.71 -24.80 -12.99
N SER A 125 -0.62 -24.70 -12.98
CA SER A 125 -1.41 -24.25 -14.13
C SER A 125 -1.51 -22.73 -14.11
N LEU A 126 -0.72 -22.08 -14.97
CA LEU A 126 -0.69 -20.62 -15.08
C LEU A 126 -1.64 -20.11 -16.17
N PRO A 127 -2.19 -18.89 -16.03
CA PRO A 127 -2.97 -18.26 -17.07
C PRO A 127 -2.13 -18.05 -18.35
N GLN A 128 -2.81 -18.11 -19.50
CA GLN A 128 -2.18 -17.86 -20.79
C GLN A 128 -1.73 -16.39 -20.89
N THR A 129 -0.55 -16.16 -21.45
CA THR A 129 -0.08 -14.82 -21.79
C THR A 129 -0.71 -14.32 -23.10
N PRO A 130 -0.92 -13.00 -23.27
CA PRO A 130 -0.65 -11.93 -22.30
C PRO A 130 -1.59 -11.99 -21.10
N PHE A 131 -1.06 -11.66 -19.90
CA PHE A 131 -1.89 -11.62 -18.69
C PHE A 131 -2.94 -10.51 -18.79
N ARG A 132 -4.12 -10.77 -18.21
CA ARG A 132 -5.26 -9.85 -18.20
C ARG A 132 -5.89 -9.82 -16.82
N GLU A 133 -6.37 -8.66 -16.40
CA GLU A 133 -6.94 -8.42 -15.08
C GLU A 133 -8.25 -9.20 -14.83
N GLU A 134 -8.93 -9.66 -15.89
CA GLU A 134 -10.10 -10.54 -15.76
C GLU A 134 -9.71 -12.00 -15.46
N GLN A 135 -8.42 -12.34 -15.54
CA GLN A 135 -7.92 -13.64 -15.10
C GLN A 135 -7.89 -13.64 -13.56
N GLY A 136 -8.75 -14.48 -12.97
CA GLY A 136 -8.88 -14.57 -11.52
C GLY A 136 -7.61 -15.03 -10.79
N ARG A 137 -7.69 -15.06 -9.46
CA ARG A 137 -6.62 -15.52 -8.57
C ARG A 137 -6.24 -16.97 -8.88
N LEU A 138 -4.96 -17.29 -8.70
CA LEU A 138 -4.49 -18.67 -8.70
C LEU A 138 -4.91 -19.39 -7.40
N GLU A 139 -5.06 -20.71 -7.45
CA GLU A 139 -5.29 -21.55 -6.26
C GLU A 139 -3.99 -21.77 -5.45
N VAL A 140 -3.41 -20.68 -4.97
CA VAL A 140 -2.17 -20.65 -4.18
C VAL A 140 -2.17 -19.43 -3.27
N ASP A 141 -1.60 -19.59 -2.09
CA ASP A 141 -1.35 -18.51 -1.13
C ASP A 141 -0.52 -17.38 -1.77
N ASN A 142 -1.00 -16.14 -1.65
CA ASN A 142 -0.31 -14.97 -2.17
C ASN A 142 -0.67 -13.73 -1.35
N PHE A 143 0.33 -13.04 -0.81
CA PHE A 143 0.10 -11.87 0.02
C PHE A 143 -0.54 -10.71 -0.77
N TYR A 144 -0.42 -10.67 -2.09
CA TYR A 144 -1.15 -9.68 -2.91
C TYR A 144 -2.67 -9.83 -2.76
N TYR A 145 -3.16 -11.07 -2.73
CA TYR A 145 -4.59 -11.34 -2.57
C TYR A 145 -5.06 -10.89 -1.17
N ALA A 146 -4.25 -11.15 -0.15
CA ALA A 146 -4.56 -10.70 1.21
C ALA A 146 -4.56 -9.15 1.33
N GLN A 147 -3.63 -8.46 0.66
CA GLN A 147 -3.64 -6.99 0.65
C GLN A 147 -4.87 -6.41 -0.09
N GLU A 148 -5.29 -7.04 -1.20
CA GLU A 148 -6.53 -6.68 -1.89
C GLU A 148 -7.74 -6.88 -0.97
N ASP A 149 -7.83 -8.01 -0.27
CA ASP A 149 -8.95 -8.32 0.63
C ASP A 149 -9.06 -7.32 1.78
N GLU A 150 -7.94 -6.94 2.41
CA GLU A 150 -7.92 -5.90 3.45
C GLU A 150 -8.30 -4.52 2.90
N LEU A 151 -7.87 -4.18 1.68
CA LEU A 151 -8.24 -2.93 1.04
C LEU A 151 -9.73 -2.88 0.73
N PHE A 152 -10.30 -3.97 0.19
CA PHE A 152 -11.74 -4.05 -0.08
C PHE A 152 -12.57 -4.02 1.20
N ALA A 153 -12.12 -4.70 2.24
CA ALA A 153 -12.74 -4.64 3.56
C ALA A 153 -12.74 -3.21 4.13
N ALA A 154 -11.63 -2.47 3.98
CA ALA A 154 -11.54 -1.07 4.41
C ALA A 154 -12.45 -0.14 3.58
N ALA A 155 -12.58 -0.38 2.28
CA ALA A 155 -13.42 0.43 1.39
C ALA A 155 -14.93 0.24 1.61
N GLY A 156 -15.35 -0.89 2.19
CA GLY A 156 -16.75 -1.18 2.51
C GLY A 156 -17.26 -0.58 3.82
N GLN A 157 -16.47 0.28 4.47
CA GLN A 157 -16.75 0.84 5.80
C GLN A 157 -16.80 2.37 5.76
#